data_AF-A0A838IA76-F1
#
_entry.id   AF-A0A838IA76-F1
#
_cell.length_a   1.000
_cell.length_b   1.000
_cell.length_c   1.000
_cell.angle_alpha   90.00
_cell.angle_beta   90.00
_cell.angle_gamma   90.00
#
_symmetry.space_group_name_H-M   'P 1'
#
loop_
_entity.id
_entity.type
_entity.pdbx_description
1 polymer ?
#
loop_
_entity_poly.entity_id
_entity_poly.type
_entity_poly.pdbx_seq_one_letter_code
_entity_poly.pdbx_strand_id
1 'polypeptide(L)'
;MSMQFTGIENVNEFYTTHYLAAILEGDLKGTVFKEWSEQGDERKPHEKLRALATDFFKFKAQLDDEENLDRRLTLHREFASKFLYALGYEPGLRHHDLAHGTVPVIAEVRRSDGAPVLWCIQAVDAAAGEQEDPLNLPLVEAPSIQELISAEIFARDEPPRFVLVFGESQVLLIDRTKWPEKRLLRFDLVDLLGRKETDTLMVMAALLERRRIWSDDGQSLLDTLDESSHKHAFSVSEDLKYALREAIELLGNEAVHYIREVKKQKLFERGLDAELSRECLRYMYRLLFLFYIEARPELGYAPIGNDAYLKGYSLESLRGLELVELTTDESLNGTYLHESLALLFELIFKGAKPANQTEIFSQGLAEPIHGIFQLAPLRAHLFDPAATPILSGVKLRNHVLQRIIELMSLSRGSDKGRGKDKRRGRISYAQLGINQLGAVYEALLSYRGFFAEEDLYEVKRKDNKYDPLETAYFVGK
;
A
#
# COMPACT_ATOMS: atom_id res chain seq x y z
N MET A 1 2.01 -0.74 -13.77
CA MET A 1 2.48 0.04 -12.60
C MET A 1 3.99 0.09 -12.66
N SER A 2 4.63 1.26 -12.71
CA SER A 2 6.07 1.33 -12.50
C SER A 2 6.32 1.20 -11.00
N MET A 3 7.02 0.15 -10.56
CA MET A 3 7.64 0.16 -9.23
C MET A 3 8.58 1.37 -9.20
N GLN A 4 8.35 2.32 -8.30
CA GLN A 4 9.15 3.56 -8.22
C GLN A 4 10.64 3.26 -7.95
N PHE A 5 10.93 2.11 -7.34
CA PHE A 5 12.28 1.64 -6.98
C PHE A 5 12.49 0.20 -7.44
N THR A 6 12.79 0.00 -8.73
CA THR A 6 12.99 -1.36 -9.27
C THR A 6 14.17 -2.04 -8.56
N GLY A 7 13.96 -3.25 -8.04
CA GLY A 7 14.93 -3.99 -7.25
C GLY A 7 14.87 -3.76 -5.73
N ILE A 8 13.96 -2.91 -5.23
CA ILE A 8 13.64 -2.82 -3.79
C ILE A 8 12.24 -3.38 -3.55
N GLU A 9 12.17 -4.50 -2.83
CA GLU A 9 10.91 -5.17 -2.50
C GLU A 9 10.54 -4.97 -1.04
N ASN A 10 9.28 -4.61 -0.80
CA ASN A 10 8.71 -4.39 0.52
C ASN A 10 7.85 -5.58 0.95
N VAL A 11 8.51 -6.62 1.46
CA VAL A 11 7.90 -7.91 1.78
C VAL A 11 7.04 -7.79 3.03
N ASN A 12 5.78 -8.25 2.93
CA ASN A 12 4.77 -8.22 4.00
C ASN A 12 4.59 -6.83 4.65
N GLU A 13 4.79 -5.74 3.90
CA GLU A 13 4.62 -4.36 4.37
C GLU A 13 5.57 -3.96 5.53
N PHE A 14 6.89 -4.10 5.32
CA PHE A 14 7.88 -3.53 6.24
C PHE A 14 7.62 -2.04 6.50
N TYR A 15 7.34 -1.29 5.43
CA TYR A 15 6.62 -0.03 5.50
C TYR A 15 5.25 -0.19 4.83
N THR A 16 4.31 0.73 5.07
CA THR A 16 3.09 0.74 4.27
C THR A 16 3.41 0.99 2.80
N THR A 17 2.74 0.29 1.89
CA THR A 17 3.05 0.35 0.45
C THR A 17 2.89 1.77 -0.12
N HIS A 18 1.97 2.57 0.44
CA HIS A 18 1.79 3.98 0.08
C HIS A 18 2.96 4.84 0.52
N TYR A 19 3.44 4.62 1.73
CA TYR A 19 4.59 5.33 2.22
C TYR A 19 5.80 5.12 1.31
N LEU A 20 6.09 3.86 0.96
CA LEU A 20 7.20 3.53 0.08
C LEU A 20 7.06 4.19 -1.31
N ALA A 21 5.88 4.13 -1.92
CA ALA A 21 5.66 4.53 -3.31
C ALA A 21 5.28 6.01 -3.54
N ALA A 22 5.15 6.82 -2.49
CA ALA A 22 4.74 8.21 -2.66
C ALA A 22 5.40 9.20 -1.69
N ILE A 23 5.85 8.72 -0.53
CA ILE A 23 6.26 9.61 0.58
C ILE A 23 7.73 9.44 0.92
N LEU A 24 8.25 8.21 0.93
CA LEU A 24 9.60 7.88 1.34
C LEU A 24 10.65 8.76 0.66
N GLU A 25 10.54 8.94 -0.67
CA GLU A 25 11.48 9.77 -1.42
C GLU A 25 11.46 11.24 -0.95
N GLY A 26 10.28 11.77 -0.61
CA GLY A 26 10.11 13.13 -0.08
C GLY A 26 10.74 13.29 1.30
N ASP A 27 10.50 12.33 2.20
CA ASP A 27 11.08 12.32 3.54
C ASP A 27 12.61 12.23 3.49
N LEU A 28 13.14 11.34 2.65
CA LEU A 28 14.58 11.20 2.42
C LEU A 28 15.18 12.44 1.74
N LYS A 29 14.47 13.08 0.81
CA LYS A 29 14.89 14.37 0.20
C LYS A 29 15.01 15.47 1.24
N GLY A 30 14.06 15.56 2.15
CA GLY A 30 14.04 16.59 3.21
C GLY A 30 15.11 16.39 4.29
N THR A 31 15.65 15.18 4.42
CA THR A 31 16.60 14.78 5.47
C THR A 31 17.93 14.33 4.87
N VAL A 32 18.06 13.06 4.52
CA VAL A 32 19.30 12.39 4.12
C VAL A 32 19.90 12.98 2.85
N PHE A 33 19.11 13.18 1.80
CA PHE A 33 19.67 13.63 0.51
C PHE A 33 20.08 15.09 0.55
N LYS A 34 19.40 15.90 1.35
CA LYS A 34 19.83 17.27 1.64
C LYS A 34 21.17 17.27 2.36
N GLU A 35 21.34 16.46 3.41
CA GLU A 35 22.63 16.31 4.10
C GLU A 35 23.75 15.87 3.13
N TRP A 36 23.50 14.89 2.25
CA TRP A 36 24.47 14.47 1.25
C TRP A 36 24.81 15.55 0.21
N SER A 37 23.86 16.46 -0.11
CA SER A 37 24.10 17.58 -1.02
C SER A 37 24.94 18.69 -0.39
N GLU A 38 24.89 18.79 0.94
CA GLU A 38 25.67 19.77 1.74
C GLU A 38 27.05 19.22 2.11
N GLN A 39 27.24 17.89 2.11
CA GLN A 39 28.55 17.26 2.14
C GLN A 39 29.29 17.55 0.83
N GLY A 40 30.49 18.16 0.94
CA GLY A 40 31.30 18.63 -0.19
C GLY A 40 31.79 17.54 -1.16
N ASP A 41 33.08 17.54 -1.50
CA ASP A 41 33.63 16.67 -2.56
C ASP A 41 33.77 15.19 -2.16
N GLU A 42 33.38 14.79 -0.94
CA GLU A 42 33.35 13.38 -0.58
C GLU A 42 32.30 12.63 -1.41
N ARG A 43 32.68 11.43 -1.89
CA ARG A 43 31.76 10.54 -2.60
C ARG A 43 30.65 10.08 -1.68
N LYS A 44 29.42 10.24 -2.14
CA LYS A 44 28.21 9.89 -1.40
C LYS A 44 28.05 8.36 -1.36
N PRO A 45 27.36 7.80 -0.35
CA PRO A 45 27.17 6.35 -0.25
C PRO A 45 26.60 5.70 -1.53
N HIS A 46 25.60 6.31 -2.17
CA HIS A 46 25.01 5.81 -3.41
C HIS A 46 25.98 5.82 -4.61
N GLU A 47 26.92 6.78 -4.66
CA GLU A 47 27.97 6.84 -5.69
C GLU A 47 29.02 5.74 -5.47
N LYS A 48 29.37 5.47 -4.20
CA LYS A 48 30.27 4.37 -3.84
C LYS A 48 29.64 3.02 -4.22
N LEU A 49 28.36 2.82 -3.93
CA LEU A 49 27.62 1.62 -4.35
C LEU A 49 27.56 1.48 -5.88
N ARG A 50 27.28 2.57 -6.61
CA ARG A 50 27.29 2.57 -8.08
C ARG A 50 28.63 2.12 -8.65
N ALA A 51 29.75 2.52 -8.03
CA ALA A 51 31.09 2.15 -8.46
C ALA A 51 31.39 0.65 -8.29
N LEU A 52 30.68 -0.04 -7.39
CA LEU A 52 30.83 -1.47 -7.15
C LEU A 52 30.12 -2.35 -8.19
N ALA A 53 29.35 -1.80 -9.12
CA ALA A 53 28.60 -2.60 -10.09
C ALA A 53 29.50 -3.53 -10.92
N THR A 54 30.66 -3.05 -11.39
CA THR A 54 31.60 -3.89 -12.16
C THR A 54 32.18 -5.00 -11.28
N ASP A 55 32.51 -4.69 -10.03
CA ASP A 55 33.00 -5.68 -9.06
C ASP A 55 31.93 -6.73 -8.74
N PHE A 56 30.66 -6.32 -8.63
CA PHE A 56 29.52 -7.21 -8.38
C PHE A 56 29.32 -8.23 -9.50
N PHE A 57 29.23 -7.78 -10.76
CA PHE A 57 29.02 -8.71 -11.88
C PHE A 57 30.23 -9.62 -12.12
N LYS A 58 31.44 -9.15 -11.83
CA LYS A 58 32.64 -10.01 -11.81
C LYS A 58 32.55 -11.06 -10.70
N PHE A 59 32.19 -10.64 -9.49
CA PHE A 59 31.97 -11.55 -8.36
C PHE A 59 30.91 -12.61 -8.70
N LYS A 60 29.77 -12.21 -9.28
CA LYS A 60 28.69 -13.15 -9.62
C LYS A 60 29.14 -14.17 -10.66
N ALA A 61 29.81 -13.72 -11.73
CA ALA A 61 30.39 -14.64 -12.72
C ALA A 61 31.39 -15.62 -12.11
N GLN A 62 32.28 -15.15 -11.22
CA GLN A 62 33.23 -16.03 -10.53
C GLN A 62 32.55 -17.02 -9.59
N LEU A 63 31.44 -16.62 -8.96
CA LEU A 63 30.68 -17.47 -8.06
C LEU A 63 29.88 -18.53 -8.82
N ASP A 64 29.35 -18.21 -9.99
CA ASP A 64 28.58 -19.16 -10.81
C ASP A 64 29.45 -20.30 -11.35
N ASP A 65 30.75 -20.05 -11.58
CA ASP A 65 31.73 -21.06 -12.02
C ASP A 65 32.42 -21.82 -10.87
N GLU A 66 32.16 -21.47 -9.61
CA GLU A 66 32.87 -22.01 -8.44
C GLU A 66 32.01 -22.99 -7.64
N GLU A 67 32.39 -24.28 -7.62
CA GLU A 67 31.69 -25.33 -6.89
C GLU A 67 32.18 -25.49 -5.44
N ASN A 68 33.40 -25.04 -5.11
CA ASN A 68 33.95 -25.23 -3.77
C ASN A 68 33.37 -24.23 -2.76
N LEU A 69 32.63 -24.72 -1.76
CA LEU A 69 31.97 -23.89 -0.75
C LEU A 69 32.91 -22.91 -0.02
N ASP A 70 34.10 -23.34 0.42
CA ASP A 70 35.04 -22.45 1.12
C ASP A 70 35.50 -21.29 0.22
N ARG A 71 35.66 -21.58 -1.08
CA ARG A 71 36.03 -20.58 -2.06
C ARG A 71 34.88 -19.64 -2.39
N ARG A 72 33.65 -20.16 -2.52
CA ARG A 72 32.41 -19.37 -2.64
C ARG A 72 32.23 -18.41 -1.46
N LEU A 73 32.37 -18.92 -0.24
CA LEU A 73 32.32 -18.12 1.00
C LEU A 73 33.37 -17.01 1.00
N THR A 74 34.58 -17.29 0.50
CA THR A 74 35.65 -16.29 0.42
C THR A 74 35.35 -15.20 -0.61
N LEU A 75 34.94 -15.57 -1.83
CA LEU A 75 34.56 -14.63 -2.89
C LEU A 75 33.42 -13.72 -2.47
N HIS A 76 32.37 -14.31 -1.87
CA HIS A 76 31.25 -13.55 -1.32
C HIS A 76 31.71 -12.56 -0.25
N ARG A 77 32.53 -12.99 0.71
CA ARG A 77 33.03 -12.13 1.78
C ARG A 77 33.89 -10.97 1.26
N GLU A 78 34.68 -11.18 0.22
CA GLU A 78 35.47 -10.13 -0.43
C GLU A 78 34.57 -9.03 -1.02
N PHE A 79 33.54 -9.41 -1.77
CA PHE A 79 32.58 -8.46 -2.33
C PHE A 79 31.74 -7.78 -1.23
N ALA A 80 31.17 -8.56 -0.31
CA ALA A 80 30.34 -8.06 0.77
C ALA A 80 31.10 -7.05 1.65
N SER A 81 32.39 -7.27 1.89
CA SER A 81 33.25 -6.32 2.63
C SER A 81 33.36 -4.97 1.90
N LYS A 82 33.51 -4.96 0.57
CA LYS A 82 33.54 -3.72 -0.22
C LYS A 82 32.18 -2.99 -0.16
N PHE A 83 31.08 -3.74 -0.28
CA PHE A 83 29.73 -3.20 -0.20
C PHE A 83 29.44 -2.57 1.17
N LEU A 84 29.75 -3.29 2.25
CA LEU A 84 29.57 -2.82 3.62
C LEU A 84 30.46 -1.60 3.92
N TYR A 85 31.71 -1.60 3.46
CA TYR A 85 32.59 -0.44 3.59
C TYR A 85 32.05 0.79 2.86
N ALA A 86 31.45 0.62 1.67
CA ALA A 86 30.81 1.72 0.94
C ALA A 86 29.65 2.38 1.71
N LEU A 87 28.99 1.61 2.59
CA LEU A 87 27.90 2.05 3.46
C LEU A 87 28.37 2.50 4.87
N GLY A 88 29.68 2.56 5.11
CA GLY A 88 30.26 3.04 6.36
C GLY A 88 30.27 2.01 7.50
N TYR A 89 30.15 0.72 7.20
CA TYR A 89 30.42 -0.35 8.15
C TYR A 89 31.92 -0.65 8.22
N GLU A 90 32.33 -1.36 9.29
CA GLU A 90 33.65 -1.94 9.46
C GLU A 90 33.53 -3.46 9.26
N PRO A 91 33.85 -4.00 8.06
CA PRO A 91 33.75 -5.42 7.80
C PRO A 91 34.77 -6.21 8.63
N GLY A 92 34.33 -7.32 9.19
CA GLY A 92 35.16 -8.24 9.95
C GLY A 92 34.39 -9.50 10.29
N LEU A 93 34.89 -10.66 9.84
CA LEU A 93 34.24 -11.94 10.12
C LEU A 93 34.38 -12.32 11.59
N ARG A 94 33.24 -12.57 12.23
CA ARG A 94 33.11 -13.09 13.57
C ARG A 94 32.16 -14.28 13.53
N HIS A 95 32.51 -15.36 14.21
CA HIS A 95 31.62 -16.49 14.41
C HIS A 95 30.99 -16.33 15.78
N HIS A 96 29.65 -16.29 15.82
CA HIS A 96 28.91 -16.27 17.07
C HIS A 96 28.33 -17.66 17.33
N ASP A 97 28.58 -18.19 18.53
CA ASP A 97 28.03 -19.47 18.95
C ASP A 97 26.52 -19.35 19.22
N LEU A 98 25.81 -20.34 18.68
CA LEU A 98 24.38 -20.58 18.78
C LEU A 98 24.15 -22.03 19.25
N ALA A 99 22.94 -22.36 19.70
CA ALA A 99 22.59 -23.69 20.18
C ALA A 99 22.76 -24.77 19.10
N HIS A 100 22.49 -24.45 17.83
CA HIS A 100 22.60 -25.40 16.72
C HIS A 100 23.80 -25.14 15.80
N GLY A 101 24.81 -24.36 16.22
CA GLY A 101 26.02 -24.16 15.41
C GLY A 101 26.63 -22.77 15.58
N THR A 102 27.30 -22.29 14.54
CA THR A 102 27.88 -20.94 14.53
C THR A 102 27.29 -20.11 13.39
N VAL A 103 27.05 -18.82 13.65
CA VAL A 103 26.62 -17.89 12.60
C VAL A 103 27.79 -17.00 12.16
N PRO A 104 28.11 -16.95 10.85
CA PRO A 104 29.15 -16.08 10.32
C PRO A 104 28.62 -14.65 10.16
N VAL A 105 29.06 -13.75 11.03
CA VAL A 105 28.73 -12.32 10.99
C VAL A 105 29.88 -11.56 10.37
N ILE A 106 29.67 -10.94 9.22
CA ILE A 106 30.69 -10.21 8.43
C ILE A 106 30.76 -8.71 8.76
N ALA A 107 29.77 -8.17 9.46
CA ALA A 107 29.81 -6.85 10.07
C ALA A 107 28.86 -6.79 11.26
N GLU A 108 29.26 -6.03 12.28
CA GLU A 108 28.50 -5.88 13.51
C GLU A 108 28.47 -4.40 13.92
N VAL A 109 27.29 -3.90 14.30
CA VAL A 109 27.13 -2.60 14.94
C VAL A 109 26.75 -2.83 16.39
N ARG A 110 27.43 -2.15 17.31
CA ARG A 110 27.16 -2.21 18.74
C ARG A 110 26.82 -0.82 19.28
N ARG A 111 26.06 -0.80 20.36
CA ARG A 111 25.84 0.40 21.17
C ARG A 111 27.09 0.74 21.97
N SER A 112 27.07 1.92 22.60
CA SER A 112 28.12 2.37 23.52
C SER A 112 28.29 1.49 24.75
N ASP A 113 27.23 0.79 25.18
CA ASP A 113 27.24 -0.21 26.26
C ASP A 113 27.75 -1.60 25.83
N GLY A 114 28.04 -1.79 24.54
CA GLY A 114 28.53 -3.05 23.97
C GLY A 114 27.44 -3.98 23.45
N ALA A 115 26.16 -3.70 23.68
CA ALA A 115 25.05 -4.53 23.20
C ALA A 115 24.97 -4.51 21.66
N PRO A 116 24.68 -5.65 21.01
CA PRO A 116 24.57 -5.71 19.56
C PRO A 116 23.33 -4.95 19.07
N VAL A 117 23.49 -4.15 18.02
CA VAL A 117 22.39 -3.45 17.33
C VAL A 117 22.08 -4.14 16.01
N LEU A 118 23.11 -4.43 15.23
CA LEU A 118 22.98 -5.04 13.91
C LEU A 118 24.00 -6.14 13.73
N TRP A 119 23.55 -7.28 13.21
CA TRP A 119 24.42 -8.32 12.65
C TRP A 119 24.20 -8.44 11.14
N CYS A 120 25.29 -8.45 10.37
CA CYS A 120 25.26 -8.78 8.95
C CYS A 120 25.74 -10.23 8.76
N ILE A 121 24.82 -11.12 8.43
CA ILE A 121 25.04 -12.55 8.27
C ILE A 121 25.42 -12.85 6.82
N GLN A 122 26.44 -13.68 6.63
CA GLN A 122 26.79 -14.22 5.32
C GLN A 122 25.85 -15.38 4.96
N ALA A 123 25.21 -15.29 3.79
CA ALA A 123 24.34 -16.33 3.23
C ALA A 123 24.85 -16.71 1.83
N VAL A 124 25.41 -17.89 1.70
CA VAL A 124 25.97 -18.40 0.43
C VAL A 124 25.43 -19.80 0.21
N ASP A 125 24.97 -20.09 -1.00
CA ASP A 125 24.45 -21.41 -1.31
C ASP A 125 25.60 -22.41 -1.44
N ALA A 126 25.41 -23.59 -0.89
CA ALA A 126 26.33 -24.71 -1.03
C ALA A 126 26.24 -25.37 -2.42
N ALA A 127 25.07 -25.31 -3.06
CA ALA A 127 24.87 -25.81 -4.41
C ALA A 127 25.11 -24.70 -5.43
N ALA A 128 26.04 -24.93 -6.38
CA ALA A 128 26.24 -24.00 -7.48
C ALA A 128 25.06 -24.06 -8.46
N GLY A 129 24.53 -22.90 -8.84
CA GLY A 129 23.57 -22.76 -9.94
C GLY A 129 22.09 -22.74 -9.57
N GLU A 130 21.70 -23.09 -8.34
CA GLU A 130 20.35 -22.85 -7.83
C GLU A 130 20.33 -21.52 -7.05
N GLN A 131 19.42 -20.60 -7.41
CA GLN A 131 19.21 -19.35 -6.67
C GLN A 131 18.10 -19.56 -5.65
N GLU A 132 18.43 -20.20 -4.53
CA GLU A 132 17.50 -20.31 -3.41
C GLU A 132 17.39 -18.97 -2.66
N ASP A 133 16.27 -18.74 -1.96
CA ASP A 133 16.11 -17.55 -1.12
C ASP A 133 17.15 -17.57 0.01
N PRO A 134 17.91 -16.48 0.26
CA PRO A 134 18.88 -16.42 1.36
C PRO A 134 18.33 -16.80 2.72
N LEU A 135 17.02 -16.64 2.96
CA LEU A 135 16.37 -17.05 4.21
C LEU A 135 16.22 -18.56 4.35
N ASN A 136 16.07 -19.29 3.25
CA ASN A 136 15.90 -20.74 3.25
C ASN A 136 17.23 -21.49 3.31
N LEU A 137 18.34 -20.82 3.00
CA LEU A 137 19.67 -21.42 3.02
C LEU A 137 20.00 -21.96 4.42
N PRO A 138 20.41 -23.24 4.54
CA PRO A 138 20.94 -23.76 5.78
C PRO A 138 22.34 -23.18 6.02
N LEU A 139 22.64 -22.86 7.28
CA LEU A 139 24.03 -22.69 7.69
C LEU A 139 24.67 -24.07 7.88
N VAL A 140 25.99 -24.19 7.75
CA VAL A 140 26.70 -25.47 7.90
C VAL A 140 26.35 -26.09 9.26
N GLU A 141 25.78 -27.30 9.24
CA GLU A 141 25.31 -28.05 10.42
C GLU A 141 24.18 -27.36 11.23
N ALA A 142 23.53 -26.35 10.68
CA ALA A 142 22.51 -25.53 11.32
C ALA A 142 21.21 -25.48 10.48
N PRO A 143 20.08 -25.09 11.10
CA PRO A 143 18.82 -24.88 10.39
C PRO A 143 18.91 -23.74 9.36
N SER A 144 17.81 -23.48 8.65
CA SER A 144 17.72 -22.34 7.74
C SER A 144 18.00 -21.02 8.46
N ILE A 145 18.54 -20.04 7.74
CA ILE A 145 18.80 -18.69 8.28
C ILE A 145 17.51 -18.09 8.88
N GLN A 146 16.35 -18.34 8.26
CA GLN A 146 15.05 -17.90 8.78
C GLN A 146 14.73 -18.47 10.17
N GLU A 147 14.94 -19.78 10.35
CA GLU A 147 14.72 -20.47 11.61
C GLU A 147 15.70 -19.97 12.67
N LEU A 148 16.97 -19.84 12.31
CA LEU A 148 18.04 -19.34 13.17
C LEU A 148 17.78 -17.91 13.66
N ILE A 149 17.30 -17.01 12.77
CA ILE A 149 16.91 -15.65 13.14
C ILE A 149 15.80 -15.69 14.21
N SER A 150 14.80 -16.55 14.02
CA SER A 150 13.59 -16.60 14.85
C SER A 150 13.85 -17.29 16.20
N ALA A 151 14.49 -18.46 16.17
CA ALA A 151 14.63 -19.36 17.31
C ALA A 151 15.84 -19.03 18.17
N GLU A 152 16.87 -18.41 17.60
CA GLU A 152 18.15 -18.25 18.27
C GLU A 152 18.62 -16.81 18.34
N ILE A 153 18.70 -16.08 17.22
CA ILE A 153 19.26 -14.71 17.20
C ILE A 153 18.34 -13.73 17.94
N PHE A 154 17.05 -13.72 17.63
CA PHE A 154 16.10 -12.81 18.27
C PHE A 154 15.59 -13.29 19.64
N ALA A 155 15.91 -14.53 20.00
CA ALA A 155 15.58 -15.14 21.29
C ALA A 155 16.70 -15.01 22.34
N ARG A 156 17.87 -14.45 21.99
CA ARG A 156 18.98 -14.20 22.93
C ARG A 156 18.58 -13.24 24.04
N ASP A 157 19.35 -13.25 25.13
CA ASP A 157 19.22 -12.27 26.22
C ASP A 157 19.43 -10.82 25.72
N GLU A 158 20.45 -10.63 24.87
CA GLU A 158 20.75 -9.37 24.19
C GLU A 158 20.72 -9.59 22.66
N PRO A 159 19.52 -9.60 22.05
CA PRO A 159 19.39 -9.83 20.62
C PRO A 159 19.72 -8.55 19.84
N PRO A 160 20.38 -8.64 18.66
CA PRO A 160 20.47 -7.50 17.77
C PRO A 160 19.06 -7.06 17.36
N ARG A 161 18.87 -5.74 17.21
CA ARG A 161 17.60 -5.21 16.70
C ARG A 161 17.44 -5.49 15.22
N PHE A 162 18.49 -5.28 14.45
CA PHE A 162 18.49 -5.43 13.01
C PHE A 162 19.33 -6.63 12.59
N VAL A 163 18.90 -7.34 11.56
CA VAL A 163 19.71 -8.34 10.88
C VAL A 163 19.76 -7.99 9.41
N LEU A 164 20.98 -7.90 8.87
CA LEU A 164 21.20 -7.94 7.44
C LEU A 164 21.51 -9.38 7.04
N VAL A 165 20.81 -9.92 6.06
CA VAL A 165 21.21 -11.19 5.42
C VAL A 165 21.81 -10.83 4.08
N PHE A 166 23.11 -11.04 3.94
CA PHE A 166 23.84 -10.76 2.70
C PHE A 166 23.96 -12.05 1.90
N GLY A 167 23.11 -12.15 0.86
CA GLY A 167 23.10 -13.24 -0.10
C GLY A 167 23.94 -12.97 -1.35
N GLU A 168 24.01 -13.95 -2.24
CA GLU A 168 24.81 -13.87 -3.47
C GLU A 168 24.34 -12.81 -4.47
N SER A 169 23.06 -12.47 -4.46
CA SER A 169 22.45 -11.54 -5.42
C SER A 169 21.52 -10.53 -4.76
N GLN A 170 21.38 -10.60 -3.44
CA GLN A 170 20.39 -9.82 -2.72
C GLN A 170 20.81 -9.56 -1.28
N VAL A 171 20.40 -8.42 -0.74
CA VAL A 171 20.57 -8.08 0.68
C VAL A 171 19.19 -7.95 1.30
N LEU A 172 18.97 -8.54 2.48
CA LEU A 172 17.73 -8.44 3.23
C LEU A 172 17.96 -7.57 4.46
N LEU A 173 17.06 -6.64 4.73
CA LEU A 173 17.01 -5.87 5.98
C LEU A 173 15.80 -6.32 6.80
N ILE A 174 16.11 -6.82 7.99
CA ILE A 174 15.13 -7.39 8.93
C ILE A 174 15.19 -6.58 10.23
N ASP A 175 14.03 -6.13 10.71
CA ASP A 175 13.87 -5.54 12.04
C ASP A 175 13.16 -6.56 12.94
N ARG A 176 13.75 -6.84 14.11
CA ARG A 176 13.20 -7.75 15.13
C ARG A 176 11.76 -7.43 15.50
N THR A 177 11.39 -6.15 15.55
CA THR A 177 10.04 -5.69 15.93
C THR A 177 8.98 -6.06 14.89
N LYS A 178 9.38 -6.26 13.63
CA LYS A 178 8.48 -6.58 12.50
C LYS A 178 8.57 -8.04 12.04
N TRP A 179 9.59 -8.76 12.50
CA TRP A 179 9.84 -10.14 12.13
C TRP A 179 8.75 -11.17 12.47
N PRO A 180 7.93 -11.03 13.55
CA PRO A 180 6.85 -11.97 13.82
C PRO A 180 5.86 -12.12 12.65
N GLU A 181 5.68 -11.05 11.87
CA GLU A 181 4.85 -11.02 10.66
C GLU A 181 5.67 -11.18 9.37
N LYS A 182 6.95 -11.58 9.49
CA LYS A 182 7.91 -11.77 8.40
C LYS A 182 8.02 -10.56 7.47
N ARG A 183 7.94 -9.34 8.03
CA ARG A 183 8.13 -8.12 7.26
C ARG A 183 9.60 -7.78 7.13
N LEU A 184 10.05 -7.51 5.90
CA LEU A 184 11.44 -7.20 5.58
C LEU A 184 11.55 -6.36 4.30
N LEU A 185 12.70 -5.71 4.11
CA LEU A 185 13.06 -5.12 2.83
C LEU A 185 14.08 -6.01 2.12
N ARG A 186 13.87 -6.28 0.83
CA ARG A 186 14.78 -7.06 -0.01
C ARG A 186 15.33 -6.14 -1.10
N PHE A 187 16.64 -6.20 -1.29
CA PHE A 187 17.38 -5.40 -2.26
C PHE A 187 18.01 -6.35 -3.27
N ASP A 188 17.46 -6.42 -4.48
CA ASP A 188 18.01 -7.19 -5.60
C ASP A 188 19.21 -6.44 -6.20
N LEU A 189 20.42 -6.95 -5.93
CA LEU A 189 21.65 -6.32 -6.38
C LEU A 189 21.86 -6.42 -7.90
N VAL A 190 21.26 -7.42 -8.56
CA VAL A 190 21.33 -7.59 -10.02
C VAL A 190 20.59 -6.45 -10.70
N ASP A 191 19.35 -6.19 -10.28
CA ASP A 191 18.56 -5.08 -10.81
C ASP A 191 19.16 -3.72 -10.41
N LEU A 192 19.48 -3.54 -9.12
CA LEU A 192 19.93 -2.26 -8.58
C LEU A 192 21.28 -1.80 -9.17
N LEU A 193 22.28 -2.70 -9.23
CA LEU A 193 23.60 -2.39 -9.76
C LEU A 193 23.69 -2.56 -11.29
N GLY A 194 22.75 -3.29 -11.90
CA GLY A 194 22.61 -3.40 -13.36
C GLY A 194 22.05 -2.11 -13.97
N ARG A 195 20.92 -1.63 -13.45
CA ARG A 195 20.24 -0.43 -13.95
C ARG A 195 20.92 0.86 -13.54
N LYS A 196 21.48 0.90 -12.32
CA LYS A 196 22.17 2.07 -11.73
C LYS A 196 21.33 3.34 -11.69
N GLU A 197 20.01 3.20 -11.54
CA GLU A 197 19.10 4.32 -11.36
C GLU A 197 19.50 5.12 -10.11
N THR A 198 19.72 6.43 -10.29
CA THR A 198 20.26 7.28 -9.21
C THR A 198 19.34 7.31 -7.99
N ASP A 199 18.06 7.59 -8.19
CA ASP A 199 17.10 7.77 -7.10
C ASP A 199 16.92 6.46 -6.32
N THR A 200 16.83 5.32 -7.02
CA THR A 200 16.75 3.99 -6.42
C THR A 200 18.01 3.64 -5.60
N LEU A 201 19.21 3.92 -6.11
CA LEU A 201 20.47 3.71 -5.37
C LEU A 201 20.58 4.65 -4.16
N MET A 202 20.07 5.88 -4.26
CA MET A 202 20.01 6.81 -3.13
C MET A 202 19.11 6.27 -2.01
N VAL A 203 17.94 5.71 -2.35
CA VAL A 203 17.06 5.06 -1.38
C VAL A 203 17.70 3.85 -0.73
N MET A 204 18.28 2.92 -1.52
CA MET A 204 19.00 1.76 -0.98
C MET A 204 20.12 2.20 -0.02
N ALA A 205 20.93 3.17 -0.44
CA ALA A 205 22.03 3.67 0.38
C ALA A 205 21.53 4.31 1.68
N ALA A 206 20.44 5.08 1.65
CA ALA A 206 19.88 5.71 2.85
C ALA A 206 19.32 4.68 3.84
N LEU A 207 18.69 3.60 3.34
CA LEU A 207 18.11 2.56 4.18
C LEU A 207 19.16 1.61 4.78
N LEU A 208 20.31 1.43 4.12
CA LEU A 208 21.35 0.49 4.54
C LEU A 208 22.59 1.15 5.16
N GLU A 209 22.78 2.46 5.06
CA GLU A 209 23.95 3.16 5.61
C GLU A 209 24.08 2.98 7.13
N ARG A 210 25.29 2.66 7.62
CA ARG A 210 25.56 2.32 9.03
C ARG A 210 25.02 3.38 10.01
N ARG A 211 25.26 4.66 9.72
CA ARG A 211 24.84 5.78 10.58
C ARG A 211 23.34 6.01 10.57
N ARG A 212 22.63 5.52 9.56
CA ARG A 212 21.16 5.61 9.42
C ARG A 212 20.48 4.45 10.11
N ILE A 213 21.08 3.26 10.09
CA ILE A 213 20.58 2.15 10.89
C ILE A 213 20.70 2.47 12.38
N TRP A 214 21.86 2.97 12.81
CA TRP A 214 22.07 3.37 14.20
C TRP A 214 23.12 4.47 14.34
N SER A 215 22.72 5.60 14.93
CA SER A 215 23.62 6.69 15.30
C SER A 215 24.19 6.49 16.71
N ASP A 216 25.31 7.15 16.99
CA ASP A 216 25.92 7.10 18.33
C ASP A 216 25.05 7.79 19.40
N ASP A 217 24.12 8.65 18.97
CA ASP A 217 23.08 9.27 19.81
C ASP A 217 21.86 8.36 20.05
N GLY A 218 21.90 7.11 19.57
CA GLY A 218 20.86 6.11 19.77
C GLY A 218 19.61 6.32 18.90
N GLN A 219 19.73 7.06 17.80
CA GLN A 219 18.64 7.30 16.85
C GLN A 219 18.78 6.41 15.62
N SER A 220 17.65 5.95 15.09
CA SER A 220 17.59 5.25 13.80
C SER A 220 16.75 6.05 12.81
N LEU A 221 17.23 6.20 11.58
CA LEU A 221 16.42 6.73 10.49
C LEU A 221 15.19 5.84 10.28
N LEU A 222 15.35 4.51 10.40
CA LEU A 222 14.26 3.56 10.20
C LEU A 222 13.12 3.77 11.20
N ASP A 223 13.41 4.20 12.43
CA ASP A 223 12.38 4.61 13.41
C ASP A 223 11.62 5.85 12.94
N THR A 224 12.34 6.86 12.47
CA THR A 224 11.74 8.11 11.96
C THR A 224 10.84 7.82 10.75
N LEU A 225 11.31 6.97 9.83
CA LEU A 225 10.54 6.57 8.65
C LEU A 225 9.33 5.71 9.04
N ASP A 226 9.45 4.85 10.06
CA ASP A 226 8.33 4.07 10.59
C ASP A 226 7.26 4.95 11.20
N GLU A 227 7.65 5.91 12.03
CA GLU A 227 6.71 6.89 12.58
C GLU A 227 6.00 7.67 11.47
N SER A 228 6.74 8.07 10.44
CA SER A 228 6.17 8.76 9.28
C SER A 228 5.18 7.86 8.52
N SER A 229 5.56 6.62 8.24
CA SER A 229 4.70 5.61 7.60
C SER A 229 3.40 5.40 8.37
N HIS A 230 3.47 5.29 9.70
CA HIS A 230 2.30 5.17 10.56
C HIS A 230 1.42 6.43 10.57
N LYS A 231 2.02 7.62 10.69
CA LYS A 231 1.29 8.90 10.65
C LYS A 231 0.52 9.05 9.34
N HIS A 232 1.14 8.72 8.22
CA HIS A 232 0.50 8.81 6.91
C HIS A 232 -0.60 7.76 6.72
N ALA A 233 -0.37 6.51 7.12
CA ALA A 233 -1.39 5.47 7.04
C ALA A 233 -2.63 5.80 7.91
N PHE A 234 -2.40 6.31 9.12
CA PHE A 234 -3.47 6.72 10.02
C PHE A 234 -4.25 7.93 9.46
N SER A 235 -3.55 8.94 8.93
CA SER A 235 -4.19 10.12 8.33
C SER A 235 -5.09 9.76 7.16
N VAL A 236 -4.70 8.79 6.32
CA VAL A 236 -5.52 8.34 5.18
C VAL A 236 -6.77 7.59 5.66
N SER A 237 -6.65 6.73 6.67
CA SER A 237 -7.81 6.04 7.27
C SER A 237 -8.79 7.03 7.90
N GLU A 238 -8.30 8.01 8.65
CA GLU A 238 -9.12 9.07 9.23
C GLU A 238 -9.84 9.88 8.14
N ASP A 239 -9.12 10.40 7.14
CA ASP A 239 -9.72 11.15 6.03
C ASP A 239 -10.85 10.37 5.35
N LEU A 240 -10.65 9.07 5.16
CA LEU A 240 -11.64 8.19 4.52
C LEU A 240 -12.90 8.04 5.39
N LYS A 241 -12.79 7.94 6.72
CA LYS A 241 -13.96 7.87 7.62
C LYS A 241 -14.84 9.11 7.46
N TYR A 242 -14.25 10.29 7.46
CA TYR A 242 -15.01 11.52 7.28
C TYR A 242 -15.62 11.63 5.88
N ALA A 243 -14.86 11.26 4.84
CA ALA A 243 -15.33 11.25 3.47
C ALA A 243 -16.54 10.32 3.29
N LEU A 244 -16.52 9.16 3.92
CA LEU A 244 -17.63 8.20 3.88
C LEU A 244 -18.86 8.71 4.62
N ARG A 245 -18.71 9.34 5.80
CA ARG A 245 -19.84 9.97 6.49
C ARG A 245 -20.53 11.00 5.58
N GLU A 246 -19.76 11.92 5.01
CA GLU A 246 -20.28 12.94 4.08
C GLU A 246 -20.93 12.29 2.84
N ALA A 247 -20.32 11.24 2.29
CA ALA A 247 -20.88 10.52 1.15
C ALA A 247 -22.21 9.82 1.45
N ILE A 248 -22.37 9.26 2.67
CA ILE A 248 -23.65 8.67 3.11
C ILE A 248 -24.73 9.73 3.23
N GLU A 249 -24.41 10.87 3.82
CA GLU A 249 -25.34 12.00 3.96
C GLU A 249 -25.79 12.51 2.58
N LEU A 250 -24.84 12.72 1.66
CA LEU A 250 -25.12 13.13 0.28
C LEU A 250 -26.01 12.12 -0.47
N LEU A 251 -25.69 10.83 -0.35
CA LEU A 251 -26.45 9.76 -0.99
C LEU A 251 -27.89 9.68 -0.44
N GLY A 252 -28.04 9.73 0.88
CA GLY A 252 -29.34 9.69 1.54
C GLY A 252 -30.21 10.89 1.14
N ASN A 253 -29.64 12.10 1.16
CA ASN A 253 -30.35 13.32 0.78
C ASN A 253 -30.78 13.31 -0.70
N GLU A 254 -29.94 12.78 -1.59
CA GLU A 254 -30.28 12.68 -3.01
C GLU A 254 -31.39 11.65 -3.27
N ALA A 255 -31.38 10.52 -2.56
CA ALA A 255 -32.47 9.55 -2.61
C ALA A 255 -33.79 10.17 -2.10
N VAL A 256 -33.74 10.89 -0.99
CA VAL A 256 -34.88 11.64 -0.42
C VAL A 256 -35.42 12.65 -1.42
N HIS A 257 -34.55 13.44 -2.05
CA HIS A 257 -34.91 14.41 -3.08
C HIS A 257 -35.65 13.73 -4.25
N TYR A 258 -35.13 12.61 -4.76
CA TYR A 258 -35.77 11.88 -5.86
C TYR A 258 -37.17 11.35 -5.47
N ILE A 259 -37.30 10.75 -4.28
CA ILE A 259 -38.57 10.20 -3.79
C ILE A 259 -39.62 11.33 -3.63
N ARG A 260 -39.21 12.47 -3.10
CA ARG A 260 -40.10 13.61 -2.85
C ARG A 260 -40.50 14.32 -4.14
N GLU A 261 -39.52 14.72 -4.95
CA GLU A 261 -39.76 15.63 -6.09
C GLU A 261 -40.16 14.88 -7.37
N VAL A 262 -39.60 13.68 -7.60
CA VAL A 262 -39.87 12.91 -8.81
C VAL A 262 -40.98 11.89 -8.60
N LYS A 263 -40.88 11.05 -7.57
CA LYS A 263 -41.93 10.05 -7.28
C LYS A 263 -43.17 10.63 -6.60
N LYS A 264 -43.07 11.83 -6.01
CA LYS A 264 -44.16 12.50 -5.27
C LYS A 264 -44.75 11.61 -4.16
N GLN A 265 -43.89 10.81 -3.52
CA GLN A 265 -44.27 9.94 -2.42
C GLN A 265 -44.09 10.68 -1.09
N LYS A 266 -44.93 10.37 -0.10
CA LYS A 266 -44.74 10.87 1.26
C LYS A 266 -43.53 10.17 1.86
N LEU A 267 -42.51 10.94 2.23
CA LEU A 267 -41.51 10.49 3.19
C LEU A 267 -42.15 10.50 4.59
N PHE A 268 -41.48 10.00 5.62
CA PHE A 268 -41.96 9.91 7.02
C PHE A 268 -42.82 8.68 7.37
N GLU A 269 -42.73 7.59 6.60
CA GLU A 269 -43.15 6.28 7.13
C GLU A 269 -42.18 5.81 8.22
N ARG A 270 -42.71 5.25 9.31
CA ARG A 270 -41.91 4.84 10.48
C ARG A 270 -40.89 3.77 10.11
N GLY A 271 -39.60 4.06 10.29
CA GLY A 271 -38.49 3.12 10.05
C GLY A 271 -37.81 3.25 8.68
N LEU A 272 -38.36 4.04 7.76
CA LEU A 272 -37.80 4.27 6.43
C LEU A 272 -36.41 4.95 6.48
N ASP A 273 -36.18 5.79 7.49
CA ASP A 273 -34.92 6.46 7.75
C ASP A 273 -33.79 5.48 8.13
N ALA A 274 -34.10 4.51 9.01
CA ALA A 274 -33.17 3.46 9.40
C ALA A 274 -32.88 2.48 8.26
N GLU A 275 -33.89 2.17 7.44
CA GLU A 275 -33.73 1.34 6.24
C GLU A 275 -32.87 2.03 5.18
N LEU A 276 -33.19 3.28 4.83
CA LEU A 276 -32.41 4.07 3.88
C LEU A 276 -30.95 4.24 4.35
N SER A 277 -30.74 4.53 5.64
CA SER A 277 -29.38 4.61 6.21
C SER A 277 -28.59 3.33 6.01
N ARG A 278 -29.22 2.16 6.19
CA ARG A 278 -28.60 0.85 5.97
C ARG A 278 -28.29 0.60 4.49
N GLU A 279 -29.16 1.02 3.60
CA GLU A 279 -28.91 0.92 2.15
C GLU A 279 -27.78 1.84 1.70
N CYS A 280 -27.71 3.07 2.21
CA CYS A 280 -26.62 4.00 1.92
C CYS A 280 -25.27 3.46 2.41
N LEU A 281 -25.23 2.91 3.63
CA LEU A 281 -24.06 2.19 4.16
C LEU A 281 -23.63 1.05 3.24
N ARG A 282 -24.60 0.22 2.80
CA ARG A 282 -24.34 -0.88 1.87
C ARG A 282 -23.79 -0.38 0.53
N TYR A 283 -24.33 0.72 0.01
CA TYR A 283 -23.86 1.35 -1.23
C TYR A 283 -22.40 1.83 -1.08
N MET A 284 -22.06 2.49 0.03
CA MET A 284 -20.68 2.88 0.30
C MET A 284 -19.74 1.68 0.42
N TYR A 285 -20.18 0.59 1.06
CA TYR A 285 -19.39 -0.64 1.11
C TYR A 285 -19.18 -1.28 -0.27
N ARG A 286 -20.17 -1.21 -1.19
CA ARG A 286 -19.97 -1.63 -2.58
C ARG A 286 -18.85 -0.84 -3.23
N LEU A 287 -18.85 0.49 -3.09
CA LEU A 287 -17.80 1.35 -3.64
C LEU A 287 -16.44 1.05 -3.03
N LEU A 288 -16.33 0.98 -1.69
CA LEU A 288 -15.08 0.64 -1.01
C LEU A 288 -14.53 -0.71 -1.45
N PHE A 289 -15.40 -1.71 -1.56
CA PHE A 289 -15.01 -3.04 -2.02
C PHE A 289 -14.46 -2.98 -3.45
N LEU A 290 -15.13 -2.28 -4.37
CA LEU A 290 -14.68 -2.11 -5.75
C LEU A 290 -13.35 -1.36 -5.84
N PHE A 291 -13.20 -0.25 -5.13
CA PHE A 291 -11.93 0.47 -5.05
C PHE A 291 -10.80 -0.45 -4.58
N TYR A 292 -11.06 -1.32 -3.61
CA TYR A 292 -10.08 -2.25 -3.07
C TYR A 292 -9.72 -3.37 -4.06
N ILE A 293 -10.70 -4.03 -4.66
CA ILE A 293 -10.44 -5.16 -5.58
C ILE A 293 -9.86 -4.70 -6.92
N GLU A 294 -10.26 -3.54 -7.44
CA GLU A 294 -9.72 -3.02 -8.70
C GLU A 294 -8.28 -2.53 -8.51
N ALA A 295 -7.95 -2.00 -7.33
CA ALA A 295 -6.60 -1.59 -7.02
C ALA A 295 -5.63 -2.76 -6.75
N ARG A 296 -6.14 -3.99 -6.59
CA ARG A 296 -5.37 -5.22 -6.31
C ARG A 296 -5.61 -6.32 -7.36
N PRO A 297 -5.06 -6.18 -8.58
CA PRO A 297 -5.25 -7.16 -9.66
C PRO A 297 -4.84 -8.59 -9.27
N GLU A 298 -3.89 -8.73 -8.35
CA GLU A 298 -3.40 -10.01 -7.83
C GLU A 298 -4.48 -10.84 -7.12
N LEU A 299 -5.56 -10.22 -6.64
CA LEU A 299 -6.68 -10.94 -6.04
C LEU A 299 -7.56 -11.66 -7.08
N GLY A 300 -7.45 -11.28 -8.36
CA GLY A 300 -8.16 -11.95 -9.46
C GLY A 300 -9.68 -11.71 -9.52
N TYR A 301 -10.23 -10.78 -8.73
CA TYR A 301 -11.67 -10.48 -8.73
C TYR A 301 -12.12 -9.59 -9.90
N ALA A 302 -11.32 -8.58 -10.28
CA ALA A 302 -11.66 -7.62 -11.33
C ALA A 302 -10.64 -7.71 -12.48
N PRO A 303 -11.07 -7.81 -13.74
CA PRO A 303 -10.18 -7.94 -14.90
C PRO A 303 -9.62 -6.58 -15.34
N ILE A 304 -8.95 -5.85 -14.43
CA ILE A 304 -8.37 -4.52 -14.70
C ILE A 304 -7.34 -4.53 -15.85
N GLY A 305 -6.70 -5.68 -16.11
CA GLY A 305 -5.80 -5.87 -17.25
C GLY A 305 -6.51 -5.90 -18.62
N ASN A 306 -7.84 -5.97 -18.65
CA ASN A 306 -8.62 -5.92 -19.90
C ASN A 306 -9.11 -4.49 -20.16
N ASP A 307 -8.70 -3.93 -21.30
CA ASP A 307 -9.01 -2.56 -21.70
C ASP A 307 -10.53 -2.25 -21.78
N ALA A 308 -11.35 -3.23 -22.17
CA ALA A 308 -12.79 -3.02 -22.28
C ALA A 308 -13.46 -2.92 -20.90
N TYR A 309 -13.03 -3.74 -19.95
CA TYR A 309 -13.47 -3.60 -18.56
C TYR A 309 -12.97 -2.29 -17.95
N LEU A 310 -11.67 -2.03 -18.08
CA LEU A 310 -11.01 -0.86 -17.49
C LEU A 310 -11.67 0.44 -17.98
N LYS A 311 -11.82 0.63 -19.29
CA LYS A 311 -12.34 1.90 -19.84
C LYS A 311 -13.86 1.97 -19.77
N GLY A 312 -14.56 0.85 -19.96
CA GLY A 312 -16.01 0.83 -20.12
C GLY A 312 -16.81 0.69 -18.82
N TYR A 313 -16.25 0.06 -17.79
CA TYR A 313 -17.01 -0.34 -16.60
C TYR A 313 -16.35 -0.03 -15.27
N SER A 314 -15.01 -0.02 -15.21
CA SER A 314 -14.30 0.04 -13.93
C SER A 314 -14.64 1.29 -13.11
N LEU A 315 -14.61 1.14 -11.79
CA LEU A 315 -14.69 2.30 -10.90
C LEU A 315 -13.49 3.23 -11.14
N GLU A 316 -12.31 2.69 -11.47
CA GLU A 316 -11.11 3.48 -11.82
C GLU A 316 -11.31 4.42 -13.02
N SER A 317 -12.18 4.11 -13.99
CA SER A 317 -12.54 5.04 -15.07
C SER A 317 -13.61 6.07 -14.69
N LEU A 318 -14.37 5.82 -13.62
CA LEU A 318 -15.32 6.78 -13.02
C LEU A 318 -14.67 7.73 -12.02
N ARG A 319 -13.59 7.30 -11.35
CA ARG A 319 -12.50 8.20 -10.97
C ARG A 319 -11.95 8.83 -12.26
N GLY A 320 -11.04 9.77 -12.31
CA GLY A 320 -10.75 10.51 -13.55
C GLY A 320 -11.89 11.44 -14.00
N LEU A 321 -13.17 11.13 -13.75
CA LEU A 321 -14.28 12.08 -13.86
C LEU A 321 -14.44 12.94 -12.59
N GLU A 322 -13.71 12.65 -11.49
CA GLU A 322 -13.93 13.35 -10.22
C GLU A 322 -13.58 14.85 -10.23
N LEU A 323 -12.72 15.30 -11.14
CA LEU A 323 -12.33 16.72 -11.30
C LEU A 323 -12.86 17.35 -12.60
N VAL A 324 -13.70 16.65 -13.35
CA VAL A 324 -14.27 17.18 -14.60
C VAL A 324 -15.37 18.18 -14.28
N GLU A 325 -15.25 19.41 -14.78
CA GLU A 325 -16.26 20.45 -14.54
C GLU A 325 -17.58 20.13 -15.25
N LEU A 326 -18.66 19.99 -14.48
CA LEU A 326 -20.02 19.83 -14.98
C LEU A 326 -20.64 21.23 -15.20
N THR A 327 -20.55 21.75 -16.42
CA THR A 327 -20.89 23.15 -16.74
C THR A 327 -22.32 23.37 -17.23
N THR A 328 -23.02 22.30 -17.62
CA THR A 328 -24.40 22.36 -18.15
C THR A 328 -25.39 21.73 -17.20
N ASP A 329 -26.65 22.18 -17.22
CA ASP A 329 -27.72 21.60 -16.41
C ASP A 329 -27.90 20.10 -16.69
N GLU A 330 -27.82 19.69 -17.97
CA GLU A 330 -27.87 18.28 -18.38
C GLU A 330 -26.71 17.46 -17.80
N SER A 331 -25.49 18.01 -17.77
CA SER A 331 -24.33 17.31 -17.20
C SER A 331 -24.42 17.20 -15.69
N LEU A 332 -24.98 18.19 -15.00
CA LEU A 332 -25.17 18.22 -13.54
C LEU A 332 -26.31 17.30 -13.06
N ASN A 333 -27.45 17.34 -13.76
CA ASN A 333 -28.68 16.64 -13.37
C ASN A 333 -28.90 15.30 -14.10
N GLY A 334 -28.04 14.97 -15.07
CA GLY A 334 -28.03 13.66 -15.74
C GLY A 334 -27.71 12.50 -14.80
N THR A 335 -27.85 11.27 -15.31
CA THR A 335 -27.77 10.02 -14.53
C THR A 335 -26.65 9.08 -15.00
N TYR A 336 -25.70 9.58 -15.80
CA TYR A 336 -24.61 8.78 -16.36
C TYR A 336 -23.83 8.00 -15.28
N LEU A 337 -23.35 8.68 -14.24
CA LEU A 337 -22.58 8.02 -13.17
C LEU A 337 -23.43 6.97 -12.43
N HIS A 338 -24.72 7.24 -12.25
CA HIS A 338 -25.63 6.30 -11.60
C HIS A 338 -25.83 5.04 -12.44
N GLU A 339 -26.05 5.20 -13.74
CA GLU A 339 -26.24 4.11 -14.69
C GLU A 339 -24.97 3.27 -14.84
N SER A 340 -23.80 3.92 -14.91
CA SER A 340 -22.51 3.23 -14.95
C SER A 340 -22.25 2.40 -13.69
N LEU A 341 -22.51 2.95 -12.50
CA LEU A 341 -22.34 2.22 -11.24
C LEU A 341 -23.35 1.08 -11.09
N ALA A 342 -24.61 1.30 -11.50
CA ALA A 342 -25.63 0.25 -11.48
C ALA A 342 -25.24 -0.93 -12.39
N LEU A 343 -24.75 -0.62 -13.59
CA LEU A 343 -24.25 -1.62 -14.53
C LEU A 343 -23.04 -2.38 -13.97
N LEU A 344 -22.09 -1.68 -13.34
CA LEU A 344 -20.93 -2.30 -12.69
C LEU A 344 -21.36 -3.23 -11.55
N PHE A 345 -22.30 -2.82 -10.69
CA PHE A 345 -22.80 -3.67 -9.61
C PHE A 345 -23.49 -4.93 -10.14
N GLU A 346 -24.31 -4.79 -11.19
CA GLU A 346 -24.96 -5.92 -11.84
C GLU A 346 -23.95 -6.87 -12.46
N LEU A 347 -22.95 -6.33 -13.17
CA LEU A 347 -21.86 -7.07 -13.79
C LEU A 347 -21.08 -7.90 -12.76
N ILE A 348 -20.74 -7.31 -11.61
CA ILE A 348 -20.05 -7.98 -10.50
C ILE A 348 -20.92 -9.08 -9.89
N PHE A 349 -22.22 -8.80 -9.67
CA PHE A 349 -23.13 -9.76 -9.06
C PHE A 349 -23.42 -10.97 -9.96
N LYS A 350 -23.71 -10.73 -11.24
CA LYS A 350 -24.08 -11.77 -12.22
C LYS A 350 -22.86 -12.44 -12.87
N GLY A 351 -21.71 -11.78 -12.85
CA GLY A 351 -20.53 -12.14 -13.62
C GLY A 351 -20.71 -11.85 -15.11
N ALA A 352 -19.62 -11.94 -15.85
CA ALA A 352 -19.58 -11.88 -17.30
C ALA A 352 -18.97 -13.17 -17.82
N LYS A 353 -19.72 -13.92 -18.61
CA LYS A 353 -19.16 -15.01 -19.41
C LYS A 353 -19.09 -14.55 -20.86
N PRO A 354 -17.99 -14.82 -21.58
CA PRO A 354 -17.99 -14.72 -23.03
C PRO A 354 -19.19 -15.51 -23.56
N ALA A 355 -20.03 -14.89 -24.40
CA ALA A 355 -20.91 -15.69 -25.23
C ALA A 355 -20.03 -16.63 -26.07
N ASN A 356 -20.42 -17.90 -26.21
CA ASN A 356 -19.65 -18.86 -27.01
C ASN A 356 -19.44 -18.23 -28.40
N GLN A 357 -18.20 -18.18 -28.88
CA GLN A 357 -17.88 -17.57 -30.20
C GLN A 357 -18.77 -18.14 -31.33
N THR A 358 -19.28 -19.36 -31.16
CA THR A 358 -20.22 -20.05 -32.05
C THR A 358 -21.61 -19.41 -32.11
N GLU A 359 -22.11 -18.79 -31.03
CA GLU A 359 -23.39 -18.07 -31.01
C GLU A 359 -23.28 -16.63 -31.53
N ILE A 360 -22.08 -16.06 -31.53
CA ILE A 360 -21.80 -14.71 -32.03
C ILE A 360 -21.67 -14.72 -33.56
N PHE A 361 -21.06 -15.78 -34.10
CA PHE A 361 -20.97 -16.01 -35.55
C PHE A 361 -22.35 -16.18 -36.22
N SER A 362 -23.35 -16.72 -35.50
CA SER A 362 -24.71 -16.88 -36.02
C SER A 362 -25.53 -15.58 -36.03
N GLN A 363 -25.06 -14.51 -35.38
CA GLN A 363 -25.68 -13.18 -35.37
C GLN A 363 -25.11 -12.20 -36.43
N GLY A 364 -24.21 -12.66 -37.31
CA GLY A 364 -23.75 -11.88 -38.48
C GLY A 364 -22.73 -10.78 -38.17
N LEU A 365 -22.13 -10.77 -36.97
CA LEU A 365 -21.00 -9.89 -36.65
C LEU A 365 -19.71 -10.53 -37.18
N ALA A 366 -19.22 -10.03 -38.32
CA ALA A 366 -18.08 -10.59 -39.07
C ALA A 366 -16.69 -10.17 -38.54
N GLU A 367 -16.62 -9.42 -37.44
CA GLU A 367 -15.36 -9.01 -36.82
C GLU A 367 -15.15 -9.71 -35.47
N PRO A 368 -13.92 -10.13 -35.13
CA PRO A 368 -13.60 -10.61 -33.79
C PRO A 368 -13.95 -9.51 -32.79
N ILE A 369 -14.85 -9.80 -31.84
CA ILE A 369 -15.20 -8.85 -30.78
C ILE A 369 -13.94 -8.62 -29.92
N HIS A 370 -13.27 -7.50 -30.16
CA HIS A 370 -12.22 -7.00 -29.31
C HIS A 370 -12.84 -6.52 -27.99
N GLY A 371 -12.31 -6.96 -26.85
CA GLY A 371 -12.80 -6.55 -25.53
C GLY A 371 -13.65 -7.58 -24.76
N ILE A 372 -13.66 -8.85 -25.18
CA ILE A 372 -14.25 -9.92 -24.37
C ILE A 372 -13.43 -10.09 -23.09
N PHE A 373 -14.09 -10.00 -21.94
CA PHE A 373 -13.51 -10.35 -20.64
C PHE A 373 -14.39 -11.37 -19.93
N GLN A 374 -13.77 -12.13 -19.03
CA GLN A 374 -14.47 -13.04 -18.13
C GLN A 374 -14.44 -12.46 -16.73
N LEU A 375 -15.59 -12.52 -16.06
CA LEU A 375 -15.75 -12.10 -14.68
C LEU A 375 -16.57 -13.15 -13.94
N ALA A 376 -16.00 -13.74 -12.89
CA ALA A 376 -16.72 -14.68 -12.06
C ALA A 376 -17.84 -13.96 -11.28
N PRO A 377 -19.04 -14.55 -11.17
CA PRO A 377 -20.11 -13.95 -10.39
C PRO A 377 -19.75 -13.88 -8.90
N LEU A 378 -19.82 -12.68 -8.32
CA LEU A 378 -19.69 -12.48 -6.88
C LEU A 378 -21.07 -12.38 -6.23
N ARG A 379 -21.64 -13.54 -5.88
CA ARG A 379 -22.95 -13.63 -5.20
C ARG A 379 -22.88 -13.28 -3.70
N ALA A 380 -22.05 -12.31 -3.34
CA ALA A 380 -22.00 -11.80 -1.99
C ALA A 380 -23.27 -10.98 -1.72
N HIS A 381 -23.83 -11.09 -0.51
CA HIS A 381 -24.98 -10.27 -0.10
C HIS A 381 -24.76 -8.78 -0.36
N LEU A 382 -23.51 -8.30 -0.26
CA LEU A 382 -23.14 -6.92 -0.50
C LEU A 382 -23.67 -6.40 -1.85
N PHE A 383 -23.54 -7.16 -2.93
CA PHE A 383 -23.96 -6.76 -4.28
C PHE A 383 -25.35 -7.23 -4.68
N ASP A 384 -26.08 -7.92 -3.80
CA ASP A 384 -27.45 -8.35 -4.07
C ASP A 384 -28.38 -7.14 -4.28
N PRO A 385 -29.00 -6.97 -5.45
CA PRO A 385 -29.94 -5.88 -5.71
C PRO A 385 -31.13 -5.88 -4.73
N ALA A 386 -31.56 -7.05 -4.26
CA ALA A 386 -32.67 -7.17 -3.31
C ALA A 386 -32.33 -6.61 -1.91
N ALA A 387 -31.05 -6.36 -1.63
CA ALA A 387 -30.60 -5.80 -0.36
C ALA A 387 -30.56 -4.26 -0.35
N THR A 388 -30.91 -3.60 -1.45
CA THR A 388 -31.04 -2.13 -1.55
C THR A 388 -32.32 -1.71 -2.28
N PRO A 389 -33.52 -2.15 -1.84
CA PRO A 389 -34.77 -1.89 -2.56
C PRO A 389 -35.13 -0.41 -2.72
N ILE A 390 -34.83 0.45 -1.73
CA ILE A 390 -35.12 1.88 -1.79
C ILE A 390 -34.21 2.55 -2.84
N LEU A 391 -32.89 2.31 -2.75
CA LEU A 391 -31.89 2.89 -3.66
C LEU A 391 -32.02 2.36 -5.09
N SER A 392 -32.42 1.09 -5.27
CA SER A 392 -32.73 0.55 -6.60
C SER A 392 -33.92 1.23 -7.26
N GLY A 393 -34.76 1.91 -6.47
CA GLY A 393 -35.90 2.66 -6.97
C GLY A 393 -35.63 4.12 -7.31
N VAL A 394 -34.43 4.67 -7.06
CA VAL A 394 -34.13 6.10 -7.29
C VAL A 394 -33.08 6.28 -8.39
N LYS A 395 -33.06 7.46 -9.00
CA LYS A 395 -31.97 7.87 -9.91
C LYS A 395 -31.20 9.01 -9.27
N LEU A 396 -29.89 8.84 -9.16
CA LEU A 396 -29.00 9.81 -8.52
C LEU A 396 -28.38 10.73 -9.57
N ARG A 397 -28.40 12.04 -9.32
CA ARG A 397 -27.81 13.03 -10.23
C ARG A 397 -26.28 12.98 -10.24
N ASN A 398 -25.70 13.30 -11.40
CA ASN A 398 -24.26 13.28 -11.65
C ASN A 398 -23.47 14.11 -10.63
N HIS A 399 -23.86 15.34 -10.33
CA HIS A 399 -23.09 16.18 -9.41
C HIS A 399 -22.95 15.58 -8.00
N VAL A 400 -23.99 14.87 -7.51
CA VAL A 400 -23.94 14.20 -6.21
C VAL A 400 -23.01 12.99 -6.27
N LEU A 401 -23.15 12.13 -7.28
CA LEU A 401 -22.28 10.96 -7.42
C LEU A 401 -20.84 11.33 -7.72
N GLN A 402 -20.59 12.38 -8.51
CA GLN A 402 -19.26 12.91 -8.74
C GLN A 402 -18.64 13.37 -7.43
N ARG A 403 -19.38 14.09 -6.59
CA ARG A 403 -18.92 14.51 -5.27
C ARG A 403 -18.61 13.32 -4.36
N ILE A 404 -19.44 12.28 -4.37
CA ILE A 404 -19.18 11.04 -3.62
C ILE A 404 -17.90 10.35 -4.11
N ILE A 405 -17.72 10.20 -5.43
CA ILE A 405 -16.52 9.60 -6.01
C ILE A 405 -15.29 10.47 -5.69
N GLU A 406 -15.41 11.79 -5.72
CA GLU A 406 -14.35 12.73 -5.36
C GLU A 406 -13.92 12.56 -3.88
N LEU A 407 -14.89 12.51 -2.96
CA LEU A 407 -14.66 12.28 -1.54
C LEU A 407 -13.92 10.98 -1.29
N MET A 408 -14.31 9.91 -1.98
CA MET A 408 -13.69 8.60 -1.85
C MET A 408 -12.39 8.47 -2.65
N SER A 409 -12.12 9.35 -3.62
CA SER A 409 -10.94 9.27 -4.46
C SER A 409 -9.78 10.14 -4.00
N LEU A 410 -10.05 11.20 -3.23
CA LEU A 410 -9.07 12.24 -2.89
C LEU A 410 -9.00 12.46 -1.37
N SER A 411 -7.78 12.55 -0.84
CA SER A 411 -7.54 12.91 0.55
C SER A 411 -8.07 14.31 0.88
N ARG A 412 -8.23 14.60 2.17
CA ARG A 412 -8.54 15.97 2.59
C ARG A 412 -7.30 16.84 2.38
N GLY A 413 -7.48 18.01 1.79
CA GLY A 413 -6.38 18.96 1.62
C GLY A 413 -5.98 19.52 2.98
N SER A 414 -4.68 19.62 3.27
CA SER A 414 -4.26 20.22 4.54
C SER A 414 -4.58 21.72 4.54
N ASP A 415 -5.39 22.16 5.52
CA ASP A 415 -5.76 23.58 5.67
C ASP A 415 -4.58 24.49 6.09
N LYS A 416 -3.41 23.90 6.38
CA LYS A 416 -2.22 24.59 6.87
C LYS A 416 -1.18 24.93 5.79
N GLY A 417 -1.38 24.51 4.53
CA GLY A 417 -0.45 24.78 3.43
C GLY A 417 -0.77 26.08 2.66
N ARG A 418 0.25 26.91 2.38
CA ARG A 418 0.15 28.04 1.43
C ARG A 418 0.49 27.55 0.02
N GLY A 419 -0.40 27.79 -0.96
CA GLY A 419 -0.11 27.58 -2.38
C GLY A 419 -0.14 26.11 -2.85
N LYS A 420 0.83 25.72 -3.69
CA LYS A 420 0.90 24.46 -4.46
C LYS A 420 0.79 23.16 -3.61
N ASP A 421 1.00 23.26 -2.30
CA ASP A 421 0.85 22.20 -1.29
C ASP A 421 -0.60 21.92 -0.84
N LYS A 422 -1.59 22.65 -1.39
CA LYS A 422 -3.03 22.38 -1.17
C LYS A 422 -3.61 21.26 -2.05
N ARG A 423 -2.80 20.58 -2.86
CA ARG A 423 -3.29 19.52 -3.75
C ARG A 423 -3.76 18.31 -2.94
N ARG A 424 -5.04 17.98 -3.06
CA ARG A 424 -5.63 16.75 -2.56
C ARG A 424 -4.99 15.57 -3.31
N GLY A 425 -4.38 14.64 -2.58
CA GLY A 425 -3.74 13.46 -3.18
C GLY A 425 -4.78 12.39 -3.49
N ARG A 426 -4.57 11.59 -4.54
CA ARG A 426 -5.46 10.43 -4.79
C ARG A 426 -5.22 9.35 -3.74
N ILE A 427 -6.30 8.84 -3.16
CA ILE A 427 -6.27 7.72 -2.22
C ILE A 427 -5.91 6.45 -2.99
N SER A 428 -4.90 5.73 -2.51
CA SER A 428 -4.47 4.46 -3.08
C SER A 428 -5.01 3.29 -2.28
N TYR A 429 -6.11 2.71 -2.76
CA TYR A 429 -6.76 1.58 -2.11
C TYR A 429 -5.95 0.28 -2.17
N ALA A 430 -5.02 0.15 -3.12
CA ALA A 430 -4.05 -0.94 -3.17
C ALA A 430 -3.22 -1.00 -1.88
N GLN A 431 -2.96 0.17 -1.29
CA GLN A 431 -1.97 0.37 -0.24
C GLN A 431 -2.60 0.51 1.15
N LEU A 432 -3.92 0.35 1.26
CA LEU A 432 -4.64 0.26 2.52
C LEU A 432 -4.52 -1.15 3.09
N GLY A 433 -3.81 -1.29 4.21
CA GLY A 433 -3.73 -2.54 4.95
C GLY A 433 -5.08 -2.94 5.58
N ILE A 434 -5.22 -4.22 5.92
CA ILE A 434 -6.47 -4.80 6.47
C ILE A 434 -6.94 -4.05 7.72
N ASN A 435 -6.02 -3.68 8.61
CA ASN A 435 -6.36 -2.95 9.84
C ASN A 435 -6.93 -1.55 9.56
N GLN A 436 -6.42 -0.87 8.53
CA GLN A 436 -6.88 0.48 8.17
C GLN A 436 -8.28 0.43 7.54
N LEU A 437 -8.52 -0.58 6.70
CA LEU A 437 -9.83 -0.84 6.12
C LEU A 437 -10.83 -1.25 7.22
N GLY A 438 -10.41 -2.13 8.14
CA GLY A 438 -11.19 -2.56 9.31
C GLY A 438 -11.63 -1.38 10.17
N ALA A 439 -10.72 -0.45 10.48
CA ALA A 439 -11.05 0.76 11.24
C ALA A 439 -12.10 1.65 10.54
N VAL A 440 -12.09 1.68 9.20
CA VAL A 440 -13.09 2.39 8.41
C VAL A 440 -14.45 1.67 8.46
N TYR A 441 -14.48 0.34 8.33
CA TYR A 441 -15.70 -0.47 8.49
C TYR A 441 -16.31 -0.29 9.90
N GLU A 442 -15.49 -0.34 10.94
CA GLU A 442 -15.94 -0.19 12.32
C GLU A 442 -16.57 1.19 12.58
N ALA A 443 -15.94 2.26 12.08
CA ALA A 443 -16.49 3.61 12.20
C ALA A 443 -17.89 3.72 11.56
N LEU A 444 -18.09 3.09 10.40
CA LEU A 444 -19.36 3.11 9.67
C LEU A 444 -20.47 2.32 10.33
N LEU A 445 -20.16 1.27 11.10
CA LEU A 445 -21.17 0.49 11.83
C LEU A 445 -21.92 1.31 12.89
N SER A 446 -21.30 2.39 13.38
CA SER A 446 -21.93 3.29 14.35
C SER A 446 -22.89 4.30 13.72
N TYR A 447 -22.85 4.47 12.39
CA TYR A 447 -23.62 5.49 11.68
C TYR A 447 -25.13 5.22 11.74
N ARG A 448 -25.90 6.26 12.09
CA ARG A 448 -27.36 6.25 12.04
C ARG A 448 -27.85 7.59 11.47
N GLY A 449 -28.62 7.53 10.39
CA GLY A 449 -29.34 8.69 9.85
C GLY A 449 -30.78 8.71 10.34
N PHE A 450 -31.37 9.90 10.34
CA PHE A 450 -32.79 10.13 10.60
C PHE A 450 -33.30 11.23 9.66
N PHE A 451 -34.61 11.29 9.43
CA PHE A 451 -35.21 12.39 8.67
C PHE A 451 -35.48 13.58 9.58
N ALA A 452 -34.96 14.75 9.23
CA ALA A 452 -35.30 16.00 9.88
C ALA A 452 -36.62 16.52 9.33
N GLU A 453 -37.64 16.69 10.18
CA GLU A 453 -38.93 17.29 9.80
C GLU A 453 -38.85 18.82 9.74
N GLU A 454 -37.90 19.40 10.47
CA GLU A 454 -37.62 20.84 10.55
C GLU A 454 -36.12 21.10 10.38
N ASP A 455 -35.76 22.37 10.23
CA ASP A 455 -34.35 22.77 10.27
C ASP A 455 -33.77 22.45 11.65
N LEU A 456 -32.68 21.67 11.70
CA LEU A 456 -31.98 21.33 12.93
C LEU A 456 -30.60 21.98 12.98
N TYR A 457 -30.20 22.44 14.15
CA TYR A 457 -28.82 22.83 14.43
C TYR A 457 -28.08 21.69 15.12
N GLU A 458 -26.96 21.27 14.52
CA GLU A 458 -26.01 20.39 15.19
C GLU A 458 -25.25 21.18 16.27
N VAL A 459 -25.29 20.69 17.50
CA VAL A 459 -24.70 21.35 18.67
C VAL A 459 -23.65 20.46 19.34
N LYS A 460 -22.65 21.11 19.96
CA LYS A 460 -21.61 20.47 20.76
C LYS A 460 -21.53 21.10 22.14
N ARG A 461 -21.00 20.36 23.11
CA ARG A 461 -20.66 20.91 24.43
C ARG A 461 -19.55 21.96 24.29
N LYS A 462 -19.59 22.99 25.12
CA LYS A 462 -18.66 24.14 25.07
C LYS A 462 -17.19 23.70 25.10
N ASP A 463 -16.87 22.68 25.91
CA ASP A 463 -15.49 22.22 26.14
C ASP A 463 -15.01 21.17 25.12
N ASN A 464 -15.91 20.66 24.26
CA ASN A 464 -15.55 19.67 23.25
C ASN A 464 -15.11 20.37 21.95
N LYS A 465 -14.08 19.83 21.27
CA LYS A 465 -13.80 20.19 19.88
C LYS A 465 -14.88 19.57 18.98
N TYR A 466 -15.21 20.26 17.90
CA TYR A 466 -16.15 19.71 16.92
C TYR A 466 -15.45 18.60 16.16
N ASP A 467 -16.04 17.40 16.18
CA ASP A 467 -15.59 16.24 15.42
C ASP A 467 -16.80 15.58 14.75
N PRO A 468 -16.90 15.62 13.41
CA PRO A 468 -17.92 14.89 12.66
C PRO A 468 -17.87 13.36 12.78
N LEU A 469 -17.01 12.75 13.57
CA LEU A 469 -17.10 11.30 13.86
C LEU A 469 -17.64 11.04 15.27
N GLU A 470 -17.76 12.07 16.11
CA GLU A 470 -18.41 11.97 17.42
C GLU A 470 -19.94 11.98 17.31
N THR A 471 -20.61 11.62 18.42
CA THR A 471 -22.07 11.64 18.51
C THR A 471 -22.59 13.06 18.30
N ALA A 472 -23.36 13.25 17.23
CA ALA A 472 -24.04 14.51 16.94
C ALA A 472 -25.27 14.69 17.85
N TYR A 473 -25.47 15.93 18.33
CA TYR A 473 -26.67 16.33 19.05
C TYR A 473 -27.39 17.40 18.23
N PHE A 474 -28.71 17.28 18.09
CA PHE A 474 -29.51 18.19 17.29
C PHE A 474 -30.53 18.92 18.16
N VAL A 475 -30.72 20.22 17.88
CA VAL A 475 -31.79 21.03 18.47
C VAL A 475 -32.61 21.69 17.37
N GLY A 476 -33.92 21.81 17.59
CA GLY A 476 -34.82 22.54 16.69
C GLY A 476 -34.42 24.01 16.58
N LYS A 477 -34.66 24.59 15.40
CA LYS A 477 -34.34 25.97 15.07
C LYS A 477 -35.11 27.00 15.88
#